data_AF-A0A8I1A8Q8-F1
#
_entry.id   AF-A0A8I1A8Q8-F1
#
_cell.length_a   1.000
_cell.length_b   1.000
_cell.length_c   1.000
_cell.angle_alpha   90.00
_cell.angle_beta   90.00
_cell.angle_gamma   90.00
#
_symmetry.space_group_name_H-M   'P 1'
#
loop_
_entity.id
_entity.type
_entity.pdbx_description
1 polymer ?
#
loop_
_entity_poly.entity_id
_entity_poly.type
_entity_poly.pdbx_seq_one_letter_code
_entity_poly.pdbx_strand_id
1 'polypeptide(L)'
;MKPHSFQIPYSVVDKLPPIERFVYYELSRLASPVAKKDTIFRVNIPPRGLIINHFRLAKEMDFPYSRVSFAMEQLEKKELIEIHPLNNKEFRSYYLVYVRKVYQENEIPLSPPEFSF
;
A
#
# COMPACT_ATOMS: atom_id res chain seq x y z
N MET A 1 4.97 -20.91 -9.60
CA MET A 1 5.02 -19.48 -9.23
C MET A 1 4.61 -19.37 -7.76
N LYS A 2 5.42 -18.75 -6.90
CA LYS A 2 5.00 -18.51 -5.50
C LYS A 2 3.87 -17.47 -5.52
N PRO A 3 2.78 -17.63 -4.76
CA PRO A 3 1.75 -16.61 -4.67
C PRO A 3 2.39 -15.33 -4.15
N HIS A 4 2.41 -14.29 -4.99
CA HIS A 4 2.96 -12.97 -4.65
C HIS A 4 1.96 -12.15 -3.82
N SER A 5 1.22 -12.79 -2.93
CA SER A 5 0.26 -12.13 -2.06
C SER A 5 1.02 -11.48 -0.91
N PHE A 6 1.07 -10.15 -0.90
CA PHE A 6 1.40 -9.38 0.29
C PHE A 6 0.46 -9.83 1.42
N GLN A 7 1.02 -10.42 2.49
CA GLN A 7 0.22 -10.85 3.64
C GLN A 7 -0.08 -9.63 4.51
N ILE A 8 -1.35 -9.25 4.57
CA ILE A 8 -1.80 -8.17 5.45
C ILE A 8 -2.20 -8.78 6.80
N PRO A 9 -1.67 -8.31 7.94
CA PRO A 9 -2.10 -8.80 9.24
C PRO A 9 -3.60 -8.56 9.47
N TYR A 10 -4.32 -9.59 9.90
CA TYR A 10 -5.75 -9.49 10.23
C TYR A 10 -6.03 -8.40 11.30
N SER A 11 -5.12 -8.22 12.26
CA SER A 11 -5.21 -7.20 13.31
C SER A 11 -5.32 -5.76 12.80
N VAL A 12 -4.81 -5.50 11.59
CA VAL A 12 -4.90 -4.20 10.91
C VAL A 12 -6.23 -4.08 10.17
N VAL A 13 -6.56 -5.13 9.40
CA VAL A 13 -7.73 -5.20 8.53
C VAL A 13 -9.04 -5.13 9.31
N ASP A 14 -9.13 -5.82 10.44
CA ASP A 14 -10.36 -5.93 11.23
C ASP A 14 -10.79 -4.59 11.83
N LYS A 15 -9.83 -3.70 12.09
CA LYS A 15 -10.08 -2.35 12.60
C LYS A 15 -10.54 -1.37 11.51
N LEU A 16 -10.41 -1.73 10.23
CA LEU A 16 -10.78 -0.87 9.12
C LEU A 16 -12.27 -1.01 8.77
N PRO A 17 -12.95 0.11 8.48
CA PRO A 17 -14.25 0.11 7.83
C PRO A 17 -14.21 -0.70 6.52
N PRO A 18 -15.35 -1.29 6.09
CA PRO A 18 -15.37 -2.18 4.93
C PRO A 18 -14.75 -1.58 3.67
N ILE A 19 -15.04 -0.32 3.35
CA ILE A 19 -14.52 0.33 2.13
C ILE A 19 -13.01 0.54 2.22
N GLU A 20 -12.51 1.04 3.36
CA GLU A 20 -11.06 1.22 3.58
C GLU A 20 -10.32 -0.10 3.48
N ARG A 21 -10.92 -1.17 4.03
CA ARG A 21 -10.40 -2.53 3.94
C ARG A 21 -10.25 -2.99 2.49
N PHE A 22 -11.30 -2.84 1.68
CA PHE A 22 -11.25 -3.21 0.26
C PHE A 22 -10.20 -2.39 -0.50
N VAL A 23 -10.15 -1.07 -0.29
CA VAL A 23 -9.16 -0.20 -0.93
C VAL A 23 -7.74 -0.63 -0.53
N TYR A 24 -7.51 -0.90 0.75
CA TYR A 24 -6.20 -1.31 1.24
C TYR A 24 -5.75 -2.65 0.65
N TYR A 25 -6.64 -3.65 0.61
CA TYR A 25 -6.36 -4.92 -0.05
C TYR A 25 -5.97 -4.75 -1.51
N GLU A 26 -6.72 -3.91 -2.23
CA GLU A 26 -6.50 -3.69 -3.64
C GLU A 26 -5.16 -3.01 -3.91
N LEU A 27 -4.80 -2.00 -3.11
CA LEU A 27 -3.48 -1.37 -3.16
C LEU A 27 -2.37 -2.39 -2.90
N SER A 28 -2.52 -3.22 -1.87
CA SER A 28 -1.54 -4.28 -1.56
C SER A 28 -1.40 -5.31 -2.67
N ARG A 29 -2.51 -5.67 -3.35
CA ARG A 29 -2.52 -6.61 -4.48
C ARG A 29 -1.80 -6.03 -5.71
N LEU A 30 -2.02 -4.75 -6.00
CA LEU A 30 -1.46 -4.06 -7.17
C LEU A 30 -0.02 -3.58 -6.96
N ALA A 31 0.41 -3.42 -5.71
CA ALA A 31 1.73 -2.92 -5.37
C ALA A 31 2.84 -3.85 -5.86
N SER A 32 3.94 -3.25 -6.31
CA SER A 32 5.07 -3.99 -6.89
C SER A 32 5.77 -4.83 -5.81
N PRO A 33 5.96 -6.15 -5.98
CA PRO A 33 6.65 -6.96 -4.98
C PRO A 33 8.16 -6.67 -4.92
N VAL A 34 8.72 -6.14 -6.00
CA VAL A 34 10.15 -5.81 -6.15
C VAL A 34 10.30 -4.35 -6.57
N ALA A 35 11.46 -3.78 -6.28
CA ALA A 35 11.82 -2.46 -6.80
C ALA A 35 11.88 -2.52 -8.33
N LYS A 36 11.29 -1.53 -9.00
CA LYS A 36 11.34 -1.43 -10.46
C LYS A 36 11.37 0.02 -10.90
N LYS A 37 11.94 0.28 -12.07
CA LYS A 37 11.86 1.58 -12.71
C LYS A 37 10.67 1.59 -13.65
N ASP A 38 9.75 2.51 -13.43
CA ASP A 38 8.64 2.71 -14.37
C ASP A 38 9.12 3.50 -15.58
N THR A 39 8.95 2.94 -16.78
CA THR A 39 9.44 3.54 -18.02
C THR A 39 8.54 4.67 -18.52
N ILE A 40 7.25 4.67 -18.17
CA ILE A 40 6.28 5.68 -18.58
C ILE A 40 6.44 6.91 -17.72
N PHE A 41 6.37 6.74 -16.40
CA PHE A 41 6.47 7.84 -15.44
C PHE A 41 7.92 8.26 -15.17
N ARG A 42 8.90 7.44 -15.55
CA ARG A 42 10.34 7.64 -15.31
C ARG A 42 10.71 7.77 -13.83
N VAL A 43 9.95 7.11 -12.96
CA VAL A 43 10.13 7.11 -11.50
C VAL A 43 10.53 5.72 -11.02
N ASN A 44 11.39 5.67 -9.99
CA ASN A 44 11.70 4.43 -9.30
C ASN A 44 10.56 4.07 -8.35
N ILE A 45 9.93 2.93 -8.58
CA ILE A 45 8.89 2.37 -7.72
C ILE A 45 9.58 1.45 -6.71
N PRO A 46 9.59 1.78 -5.41
CA PRO A 46 10.12 0.88 -4.39
C PRO A 46 9.25 -0.37 -4.25
N PRO A 47 9.73 -1.44 -3.59
CA PRO A 47 8.89 -2.57 -3.23
C PRO A 47 7.68 -2.09 -2.42
N ARG A 48 6.49 -2.58 -2.71
CA ARG A 48 5.18 -2.13 -2.20
C ARG A 48 4.73 -0.75 -2.68
N GLY A 49 5.42 -0.22 -3.68
CA GLY A 49 5.01 0.98 -4.40
C GLY A 49 4.07 0.65 -5.57
N LEU A 50 3.17 1.58 -5.87
CA LEU A 50 2.28 1.57 -7.02
C LEU A 50 2.10 3.01 -7.53
N ILE A 51 2.18 3.23 -8.84
CA ILE A 51 1.75 4.50 -9.43
C ILE A 51 0.29 4.38 -9.83
N ILE A 52 -0.58 5.21 -9.24
CA ILE A 52 -2.01 5.20 -9.51
C ILE A 52 -2.62 6.59 -9.32
N ASN A 53 -3.90 6.71 -9.66
CA ASN A 53 -4.75 7.84 -9.27
C ASN A 53 -6.12 7.33 -8.81
N HIS A 54 -6.88 8.17 -8.12
CA HIS A 54 -8.16 7.80 -7.53
C HIS A 54 -9.14 7.26 -8.58
N PHE A 55 -9.15 7.86 -9.79
CA PHE A 55 -10.04 7.45 -10.87
C PHE A 55 -9.76 6.04 -11.39
N ARG A 56 -8.49 5.70 -11.61
CA ARG A 56 -8.08 4.37 -12.06
C ARG A 56 -8.33 3.32 -11.00
N LEU A 57 -8.05 3.63 -9.74
CA LEU A 57 -8.34 2.71 -8.63
C LEU A 57 -9.84 2.46 -8.49
N ALA A 58 -10.66 3.51 -8.58
CA ALA A 58 -12.11 3.41 -8.57
C ALA A 58 -12.66 2.53 -9.71
N LYS A 59 -12.08 2.65 -10.91
CA LYS A 59 -12.43 1.82 -12.07
C LYS A 59 -12.03 0.35 -11.88
N GLU A 60 -10.84 0.08 -11.36
CA GLU A 60 -10.37 -1.29 -11.09
C GLU A 60 -11.27 -1.99 -10.07
N MET A 61 -11.72 -1.26 -9.05
CA MET A 61 -12.58 -1.78 -7.99
C MET A 61 -14.07 -1.84 -8.35
N ASP A 62 -14.48 -1.23 -9.47
CA ASP A 62 -15.89 -0.94 -9.79
C ASP A 62 -16.64 -0.24 -8.63
N PHE A 63 -16.02 0.83 -8.10
CA PHE A 63 -16.54 1.59 -6.95
C PHE A 63 -16.65 3.09 -7.24
N PRO A 64 -17.54 3.82 -6.53
CA PRO A 64 -17.64 5.27 -6.69
C PRO A 64 -16.32 5.99 -6.35
N TYR A 65 -15.90 6.89 -7.24
CA TYR A 65 -14.69 7.70 -7.08
C TYR A 65 -14.60 8.38 -5.72
N SER A 66 -15.68 9.02 -5.26
CA SER A 66 -15.71 9.76 -4.00
C SER A 66 -15.41 8.88 -2.80
N ARG A 67 -15.89 7.63 -2.81
CA ARG A 67 -15.66 6.65 -1.74
C ARG A 67 -14.21 6.16 -1.72
N VAL A 68 -13.65 5.89 -2.90
CA VAL A 68 -12.25 5.48 -3.02
C VAL A 68 -11.30 6.61 -2.62
N SER A 69 -11.57 7.84 -3.06
CA SER A 69 -10.77 9.01 -2.68
C SER A 69 -10.80 9.24 -1.18
N PHE A 70 -11.97 9.17 -0.54
CA PHE A 70 -12.08 9.31 0.90
C PHE A 70 -11.35 8.18 1.64
N ALA A 71 -11.51 6.93 1.20
CA ALA A 71 -10.82 5.79 1.80
C ALA A 71 -9.29 5.90 1.70
N MET A 72 -8.76 6.35 0.56
CA MET A 72 -7.32 6.62 0.40
C MET A 72 -6.81 7.63 1.43
N GLU A 73 -7.52 8.75 1.60
CA GLU A 73 -7.17 9.77 2.61
C GLU A 73 -7.23 9.19 4.03
N GLN A 74 -8.22 8.36 4.33
CA GLN A 74 -8.34 7.72 5.64
C GLN A 74 -7.23 6.70 5.90
N LEU A 75 -6.81 5.94 4.89
CA LEU A 75 -5.70 4.99 5.00
C LEU A 75 -4.35 5.71 5.18
N GLU A 76 -4.15 6.85 4.54
CA GLU A 76 -2.98 7.70 4.73
C GLU A 76 -2.95 8.30 6.15
N LYS A 77 -4.08 8.82 6.64
CA LYS A 77 -4.21 9.31 8.03
C LYS A 77 -3.96 8.23 9.09
N LYS A 78 -4.27 6.98 8.77
CA LYS A 78 -3.99 5.81 9.62
C LYS A 78 -2.57 5.28 9.45
N GLU A 79 -1.74 5.96 8.67
CA GLU A 79 -0.36 5.58 8.38
C GLU A 79 -0.22 4.17 7.80
N LEU A 80 -1.21 3.70 7.04
CA LEU A 80 -1.16 2.40 6.37
C LEU A 80 -0.57 2.51 4.97
N ILE A 81 -0.70 3.69 4.36
CA ILE A 81 -0.13 4.04 3.07
C ILE A 81 0.52 5.42 3.15
N GLU A 82 1.39 5.70 2.20
CA GLU A 82 1.90 7.05 1.94
C GLU A 82 1.59 7.44 0.49
N ILE A 83 1.20 8.69 0.27
CA ILE A 83 0.90 9.20 -1.07
C ILE A 83 1.91 10.29 -1.42
N HIS A 84 2.72 10.02 -2.44
CA HIS A 84 3.76 10.94 -2.92
C HIS A 84 3.37 11.47 -4.30
N PRO A 85 3.15 12.79 -4.48
CA PRO A 85 2.84 13.35 -5.79
C PRO A 85 4.01 13.15 -6.75
N LEU A 86 3.70 12.83 -8.01
CA LEU A 86 4.74 12.73 -9.03
C LEU A 86 5.10 14.13 -9.54
N ASN A 87 6.39 14.47 -9.53
CA ASN A 87 6.92 15.70 -10.14
C ASN A 87 6.99 15.59 -11.67
N ASN A 88 5.84 15.38 -12.32
CA ASN A 88 5.71 15.34 -13.76
C ASN A 88 4.48 16.15 -14.22
N LYS A 89 4.71 17.17 -15.07
CA LYS A 89 3.64 18.06 -15.56
C LYS A 89 2.59 17.34 -16.41
N GLU A 90 2.95 16.24 -17.07
CA GLU A 90 2.02 15.45 -17.90
C GLU A 90 1.09 14.54 -17.06
N PHE A 91 1.51 14.20 -15.83
CA PHE A 91 0.81 13.21 -14.99
C PHE A 91 0.43 13.78 -13.62
N ARG A 92 -0.01 15.04 -13.55
CA ARG A 92 -0.33 15.74 -12.28
C ARG A 92 -1.38 15.03 -11.40
N SER A 93 -2.23 14.21 -11.99
CA SER A 93 -3.26 13.46 -11.26
C SER A 93 -2.76 12.13 -10.70
N TYR A 94 -1.57 11.68 -11.09
CA TYR A 94 -0.96 10.45 -10.60
C TYR A 94 -0.03 10.72 -9.43
N TYR A 95 0.02 9.74 -8.55
CA TYR A 95 0.89 9.73 -7.39
C TYR A 95 1.46 8.32 -7.19
N LEU A 96 2.61 8.28 -6.53
CA LEU A 96 3.18 7.04 -6.01
C LEU A 96 2.53 6.75 -4.66
N VAL A 97 1.79 5.66 -4.59
CA VAL A 97 1.28 5.10 -3.33
C VAL A 97 2.28 4.07 -2.84
N TYR A 98 2.68 4.18 -1.59
CA TYR A 98 3.52 3.19 -0.92
C TYR A 98 2.74 2.53 0.21
N VAL A 99 2.58 1.21 0.14
CA VAL A 99 1.92 0.42 1.20
C VAL A 99 2.95 0.09 2.28
N ARG A 100 2.72 0.58 3.51
CA ARG A 100 3.65 0.34 4.62
C ARG A 100 3.65 -1.14 5.05
N LYS A 101 4.81 -1.65 5.51
CA LYS A 101 4.81 -2.91 6.27
C LYS A 101 4.14 -2.61 7.59
N VAL A 102 3.15 -3.40 7.96
CA VAL A 102 2.69 -3.43 9.33
C VAL A 102 3.25 -4.70 9.97
N TYR A 103 4.08 -4.53 10.98
CA TYR A 103 4.59 -5.62 11.79
C TYR A 103 3.48 -6.05 12.78
N GLN A 104 3.32 -7.34 13.03
CA GLN A 104 2.43 -7.80 14.09
C GLN A 104 3.02 -7.36 15.44
N GLU A 105 2.17 -6.89 16.35
CA GLU A 105 2.54 -6.57 17.75
C GLU A 105 3.12 -7.78 18.52
N ASN A 106 3.11 -8.99 17.94
CA ASN A 106 3.65 -10.22 18.51
C ASN A 106 5.01 -10.66 17.92
N GLU A 107 5.74 -9.81 17.19
CA GLU A 107 7.19 -9.99 17.09
C GLU A 107 7.82 -9.62 18.43
N ILE A 108 7.64 -10.50 19.42
CA ILE A 108 8.42 -10.52 20.66
C ILE A 108 9.89 -10.48 20.22
N PRO A 109 10.71 -9.52 20.67
CA PRO A 109 12.14 -9.63 20.47
C PRO A 109 12.56 -10.93 21.19
N LEU A 110 12.90 -11.96 20.41
CA LEU A 110 13.55 -13.15 20.95
C LEU A 110 14.74 -12.63 21.75
N SER A 111 14.64 -12.79 23.07
CA SER A 111 15.68 -12.49 24.04
C SER A 111 17.03 -12.92 23.45
N PRO A 112 18.11 -12.12 23.59
CA PRO A 112 19.41 -12.58 23.14
C PRO A 112 19.71 -13.92 23.81
N PRO A 113 20.33 -14.88 23.09
CA PRO A 113 20.62 -16.18 23.66
C PRO A 113 21.46 -16.00 24.91
N GLU A 114 21.01 -16.59 26.03
CA GLU A 114 21.82 -16.69 27.24
C GLU A 114 23.04 -17.54 26.91
N PHE A 115 24.18 -16.89 26.67
CA PHE A 115 25.46 -17.57 26.64
C PHE A 115 25.88 -17.84 28.07
N SER A 116 25.74 -19.10 28.48
CA SER A 116 26.41 -19.65 29.66
C SER A 116 27.72 -20.28 29.23
N PHE A 117 28.84 -19.69 29.65
CA PHE A 117 30.15 -20.34 29.81
C PHE A 117 30.87 -19.71 31.00
#